data_AF-A0A4Q7YHD0-F1
#
_entry.id   AF-A0A4Q7YHD0-F1
#
_cell.length_a   1.000
_cell.length_b   1.000
_cell.length_c   1.000
_cell.angle_alpha   90.00
_cell.angle_beta   90.00
_cell.angle_gamma   90.00
#
_symmetry.space_group_name_H-M   'P 1'
#
loop_
_entity.id
_entity.type
_entity.pdbx_description
1 polymer ?
#
loop_
_entity_poly.entity_id
_entity_poly.type
_entity_poly.pdbx_seq_one_letter_code
_entity_poly.pdbx_strand_id
1 'polypeptide(L)'
;MRRLTGLCLLTLSLQVAQAAEAVNPEKIFNTYSMQDFCLDLPALLESKDNDRMDERVSVVQVMDEIQQHLPARATAELANPIVRQRWRMQLRHGFFANIRARTGQWYLAGYKPLPDNRAECTLINDGFLERGELFYAVRMTLAQVGDGIGMIEMRDSMTNQPFSRVMGSFFAILMPAMLGGDTAAEGYNLPWQRASTTPPASSGRGIPEMLAAFARADNKQLINVFENTLSPEGRRQTTFQQNYLRAAEGNPGKYREALGLVIENRPANEPTAYRLQLHSIDQNCPEMLKAIDQLETAWGYHPGMDVLRLHCHEQMQDADAVRRVFLHALDTDDGYSMLYWRMMHYYAAAHRDEEALLMADILYRRFDYRLDKLDQDASLQAFARSAAFRQWLKRTETAAGVSH
;
A
#
# COMPACT_ATOMS: atom_id res chain seq x y z
N MET A 1 62.36 -13.62 16.54
CA MET A 1 61.25 -13.03 15.75
C MET A 1 59.86 -13.42 16.28
N ARG A 2 59.61 -13.38 17.61
CA ARG A 2 58.27 -13.63 18.20
C ARG A 2 57.83 -12.56 19.21
N ARG A 3 58.58 -11.46 19.34
CA ARG A 3 58.26 -10.33 20.23
C ARG A 3 57.87 -9.04 19.50
N LEU A 4 57.89 -9.03 18.16
CA LEU A 4 57.47 -7.88 17.34
C LEU A 4 56.00 -7.95 16.88
N THR A 5 55.42 -9.15 16.80
CA THR A 5 54.03 -9.33 16.35
C THR A 5 52.99 -8.95 17.41
N GLY A 6 53.36 -8.95 18.70
CA GLY A 6 52.47 -8.53 19.79
C GLY A 6 52.30 -7.01 19.89
N LEU A 7 53.27 -6.21 19.42
CA LEU A 7 53.22 -4.75 19.52
C LEU A 7 52.37 -4.11 18.40
N CYS A 8 52.28 -4.74 17.22
CA CYS A 8 51.41 -4.28 16.14
C CYS A 8 49.92 -4.55 16.43
N LEU A 9 49.58 -5.64 17.14
CA LEU A 9 48.19 -5.94 17.50
C LEU A 9 47.66 -5.04 18.63
N LEU A 10 48.53 -4.59 19.54
CA LEU A 10 48.17 -3.64 20.60
C LEU A 10 48.02 -2.19 20.09
N THR A 11 48.74 -1.80 19.04
CA THR A 11 48.62 -0.47 18.43
C THR A 11 47.40 -0.35 17.51
N LEU A 12 47.06 -1.40 16.77
CA LEU A 12 45.81 -1.46 15.99
C LEU A 12 44.56 -1.49 16.88
N SER A 13 44.59 -2.17 18.03
CA SER A 13 43.47 -2.18 18.97
C SER A 13 43.32 -0.86 19.74
N LEU A 14 44.41 -0.13 20.01
CA LEU A 14 44.32 1.23 20.57
C LEU A 14 43.83 2.27 19.54
N GLN A 15 44.17 2.14 18.26
CA GLN A 15 43.66 3.06 17.22
C GLN A 15 42.17 2.82 16.91
N VAL A 16 41.67 1.57 16.99
CA VAL A 16 40.23 1.30 16.89
C VAL A 16 39.49 1.74 18.17
N ALA A 17 40.12 1.65 19.34
CA ALA A 17 39.54 2.14 20.59
C ALA A 17 39.57 3.67 20.73
N GLN A 18 40.51 4.38 20.09
CA GLN A 18 40.53 5.85 20.02
C GLN A 18 39.72 6.42 18.84
N ALA A 19 39.44 5.62 17.80
CA ALA A 19 38.42 5.95 16.79
C ALA A 19 36.99 5.65 17.26
N ALA A 20 36.83 4.94 18.38
CA ALA A 20 35.62 4.91 19.19
C ALA A 20 35.60 6.10 20.17
N GLU A 21 36.01 7.29 19.69
CA GLU A 21 35.51 8.53 20.25
C GLU A 21 33.98 8.43 20.14
N ALA A 22 33.30 8.53 21.29
CA ALA A 22 31.87 8.35 21.44
C ALA A 22 31.14 8.85 20.19
N VAL A 23 30.70 7.92 19.35
CA VAL A 23 29.86 8.26 18.21
C VAL A 23 28.58 8.78 18.85
N ASN A 24 28.49 10.10 18.99
CA ASN A 24 27.31 10.75 19.53
C ASN A 24 26.15 10.26 18.65
N PRO A 25 25.15 9.55 19.20
CA PRO A 25 24.03 9.08 18.38
C PRO A 25 23.41 10.22 17.59
N GLU A 26 23.44 11.46 18.11
CA GLU A 26 22.99 12.67 17.43
C GLU A 26 23.79 13.02 16.16
N LYS A 27 25.06 12.64 16.04
CA LYS A 27 25.87 12.87 14.83
C LYS A 27 25.66 11.84 13.73
N ILE A 28 25.20 10.62 14.04
CA ILE A 28 24.81 9.63 13.01
C ILE A 28 23.53 10.07 12.30
N PHE A 29 22.63 10.79 12.99
CA PHE A 29 21.42 11.34 12.38
C PHE A 29 21.69 12.52 11.44
N ASN A 30 22.85 13.19 11.54
CA ASN A 30 23.22 14.27 10.61
C ASN A 30 23.58 13.78 9.19
N THR A 31 23.70 12.47 8.97
CA THR A 31 23.94 11.87 7.64
C THR A 31 22.75 11.07 7.12
N TYR A 32 21.66 10.95 7.89
CA TYR A 32 20.51 10.16 7.51
C TYR A 32 19.65 10.96 6.50
N SER A 33 19.79 10.62 5.22
CA SER A 33 19.12 11.36 4.15
C SER A 33 17.64 10.96 4.03
N MET A 34 16.84 11.77 3.33
CA MET A 34 15.47 11.38 2.98
C MET A 34 15.42 10.13 2.11
N GLN A 35 16.47 9.90 1.31
CA GLN A 35 16.56 8.69 0.49
C GLN A 35 16.73 7.46 1.39
N ASP A 36 17.64 7.52 2.37
CA ASP A 36 17.83 6.44 3.34
C ASP A 36 16.55 6.19 4.14
N PHE A 37 15.86 7.26 4.55
CA PHE A 37 14.56 7.14 5.20
C PHE A 37 13.53 6.40 4.35
N CYS A 38 13.44 6.69 3.06
CA CYS A 38 12.48 6.03 2.19
C CYS A 38 12.85 4.59 1.86
N LEU A 39 14.15 4.27 1.83
CA LEU A 39 14.65 2.90 1.74
C LEU A 39 14.33 2.08 2.99
N ASP A 40 14.41 2.69 4.17
CA ASP A 40 14.11 2.02 5.45
C ASP A 40 12.60 1.91 5.72
N LEU A 41 11.77 2.72 5.05
CA LEU A 41 10.36 2.85 5.35
C LEU A 41 9.56 1.54 5.22
N PRO A 42 9.77 0.69 4.20
CA PRO A 42 9.16 -0.64 4.15
C PRO A 42 9.45 -1.51 5.38
N ALA A 43 10.72 -1.63 5.77
CA ALA A 43 11.12 -2.41 6.94
C ALA A 43 10.55 -1.83 8.24
N LEU A 44 10.45 -0.50 8.32
CA LEU A 44 9.83 0.19 9.46
C LEU A 44 8.31 -0.04 9.54
N LEU A 45 7.63 -0.16 8.40
CA LEU A 45 6.21 -0.49 8.34
C LEU A 45 5.95 -1.93 8.78
N GLU A 46 6.82 -2.86 8.39
CA GLU A 46 6.74 -4.29 8.75
C GLU A 46 7.21 -4.58 10.19
N SER A 47 7.97 -3.66 10.79
CA SER A 47 8.45 -3.75 12.15
C SER A 47 7.30 -3.80 13.17
N LYS A 48 7.41 -4.72 14.13
CA LYS A 48 6.54 -4.79 15.33
C LYS A 48 6.85 -3.70 16.36
N ASP A 49 7.97 -3.00 16.20
CA ASP A 49 8.37 -1.90 17.08
C ASP A 49 7.64 -0.62 16.65
N ASN A 50 6.58 -0.29 17.39
CA ASN A 50 5.73 0.87 17.13
C ASN A 50 6.45 2.19 17.44
N ASP A 51 7.32 2.19 18.44
CA ASP A 51 7.90 3.42 19.00
C ASP A 51 8.92 4.02 18.03
N ARG A 52 9.68 3.17 17.32
CA ARG A 52 10.68 3.61 16.34
C ARG A 52 10.12 4.41 15.16
N MET A 53 8.94 4.05 14.67
CA MET A 53 8.29 4.77 13.57
C MET A 53 7.68 6.08 14.04
N ASP A 54 7.06 6.00 15.21
CA ASP A 54 6.43 7.11 15.88
C ASP A 54 7.43 8.25 16.17
N GLU A 55 8.66 7.91 16.53
CA GLU A 55 9.73 8.88 16.79
C GLU A 55 10.33 9.51 15.51
N ARG A 56 10.27 8.81 14.37
CA ARG A 56 10.97 9.21 13.14
C ARG A 56 10.15 10.06 12.18
N VAL A 57 8.82 10.05 12.30
CA VAL A 57 7.93 10.81 11.39
C VAL A 57 7.15 11.88 12.14
N SER A 58 7.48 13.13 11.86
CA SER A 58 6.69 14.27 12.32
C SER A 58 5.43 14.45 11.48
N VAL A 59 4.27 14.54 12.13
CA VAL A 59 2.96 14.88 11.49
C VAL A 59 2.56 16.35 11.74
N VAL A 60 3.51 17.19 12.16
CA VAL A 60 3.23 18.59 12.54
C VAL A 60 2.67 19.38 11.36
N GLN A 61 3.25 19.23 10.17
CA GLN A 61 2.79 19.95 8.99
C GLN A 61 1.38 19.50 8.54
N VAL A 62 1.08 18.21 8.65
CA VAL A 62 -0.28 17.68 8.44
C VAL A 62 -1.27 18.32 9.42
N MET A 63 -0.91 18.44 10.70
CA MET A 63 -1.73 19.12 11.70
C MET A 63 -1.96 20.60 11.42
N ASP A 64 -0.93 21.29 10.95
CA ASP A 64 -1.00 22.72 10.65
C ASP A 64 -1.89 22.97 9.42
N GLU A 65 -1.83 22.07 8.43
CA GLU A 65 -2.76 22.08 7.30
C GLU A 65 -4.20 21.84 7.77
N ILE A 66 -4.44 20.79 8.57
CA ILE A 66 -5.77 20.48 9.12
C ILE A 66 -6.34 21.67 9.88
N GLN A 67 -5.54 22.32 10.73
CA GLN A 67 -5.98 23.43 11.56
C GLN A 67 -6.52 24.61 10.73
N GLN A 68 -5.92 24.88 9.55
CA GLN A 68 -6.40 25.95 8.65
C GLN A 68 -7.82 25.70 8.11
N HIS A 69 -8.31 24.48 8.25
CA HIS A 69 -9.57 24.01 7.69
C HIS A 69 -10.64 23.67 8.73
N LEU A 70 -10.34 23.88 10.01
CA LEU A 70 -11.29 23.66 11.10
C LEU A 70 -12.10 24.90 11.43
N PRO A 71 -13.35 24.75 11.89
CA PRO A 71 -14.14 25.88 12.38
C PRO A 71 -13.46 26.54 13.58
N ALA A 72 -13.81 27.80 13.85
CA ALA A 72 -13.16 28.61 14.89
C ALA A 72 -13.14 27.93 16.28
N ARG A 73 -14.22 27.23 16.64
CA ARG A 73 -14.31 26.47 17.89
C ARG A 73 -13.28 25.33 17.98
N ALA A 74 -13.19 24.51 16.94
CA ALA A 74 -12.21 23.41 16.89
C ALA A 74 -10.77 23.93 16.76
N THR A 75 -10.58 25.06 16.08
CA THR A 75 -9.29 25.77 16.02
C THR A 75 -8.86 26.25 17.42
N ALA A 76 -9.80 26.78 18.22
CA ALA A 76 -9.52 27.19 19.59
C ALA A 76 -9.19 26.01 20.51
N GLU A 77 -9.84 24.86 20.32
CA GLU A 77 -9.48 23.63 21.04
C GLU A 77 -8.10 23.10 20.64
N LEU A 78 -7.76 23.12 19.35
CA LEU A 78 -6.42 22.74 18.86
C LEU A 78 -5.32 23.73 19.26
N ALA A 79 -5.66 24.96 19.64
CA ALA A 79 -4.69 25.90 20.21
C ALA A 79 -4.19 25.44 21.60
N ASN A 80 -4.93 24.56 22.29
CA ASN A 80 -4.48 23.96 23.54
C ASN A 80 -3.33 22.95 23.28
N PRO A 81 -2.14 23.14 23.87
CA PRO A 81 -0.98 22.29 23.61
C PRO A 81 -1.21 20.80 23.94
N ILE A 82 -1.99 20.51 24.99
CA ILE A 82 -2.30 19.13 25.41
C ILE A 82 -3.20 18.45 24.39
N VAL A 83 -4.24 19.16 23.92
CA VAL A 83 -5.16 18.66 22.90
C VAL A 83 -4.42 18.45 21.59
N ARG A 84 -3.60 19.42 21.17
CA ARG A 84 -2.78 19.34 19.96
C ARG A 84 -1.81 18.16 20.00
N GLN A 85 -1.17 17.92 21.14
CA GLN A 85 -0.25 16.79 21.30
C GLN A 85 -0.99 15.45 21.24
N ARG A 86 -2.17 15.35 21.89
CA ARG A 86 -3.02 14.15 21.79
C ARG A 86 -3.42 13.86 20.34
N TRP A 87 -3.81 14.88 19.60
CA TRP A 87 -4.17 14.79 18.18
C TRP A 87 -3.01 14.32 17.31
N ARG A 88 -1.81 14.86 17.52
CA ARG A 88 -0.59 14.40 16.82
C ARG A 88 -0.36 12.92 17.05
N MET A 89 -0.41 12.45 18.30
CA MET A 89 -0.22 11.03 18.62
C MET A 89 -1.31 10.15 17.99
N GLN A 90 -2.57 10.58 18.06
CA GLN A 90 -3.68 9.84 17.47
C GLN A 90 -3.58 9.76 15.94
N LEU A 91 -3.25 10.86 15.27
CA LEU A 91 -3.06 10.89 13.81
C LEU A 91 -1.93 9.96 13.38
N ARG A 92 -0.80 10.06 14.05
CA ARG A 92 0.38 9.23 13.79
C ARG A 92 0.06 7.75 14.00
N HIS A 93 -0.58 7.41 15.13
CA HIS A 93 -0.97 6.04 15.43
C HIS A 93 -2.01 5.51 14.44
N GLY A 94 -3.06 6.27 14.14
CA GLY A 94 -4.10 5.89 13.17
C GLY A 94 -3.55 5.73 11.75
N PHE A 95 -2.57 6.56 11.37
CA PHE A 95 -1.86 6.44 10.10
C PHE A 95 -1.11 5.12 9.99
N PHE A 96 -0.20 4.84 10.92
CA PHE A 96 0.60 3.62 10.87
C PHE A 96 -0.23 2.37 11.13
N ALA A 97 -1.25 2.44 11.98
CA ALA A 97 -2.16 1.32 12.20
C ALA A 97 -2.93 0.94 10.93
N ASN A 98 -3.39 1.92 10.14
CA ASN A 98 -4.09 1.63 8.87
C ASN A 98 -3.13 1.09 7.80
N ILE A 99 -1.92 1.63 7.68
CA ILE A 99 -0.93 1.11 6.73
C ILE A 99 -0.53 -0.33 7.13
N ARG A 100 -0.36 -0.61 8.43
CA ARG A 100 -0.03 -1.96 8.93
C ARG A 100 -1.19 -2.93 8.96
N ALA A 101 -2.42 -2.44 8.98
CA ALA A 101 -3.60 -3.29 8.83
C ALA A 101 -3.64 -3.96 7.46
N ARG A 102 -2.89 -3.41 6.49
CA ARG A 102 -2.57 -4.09 5.24
C ARG A 102 -1.58 -5.23 5.53
N THR A 103 -2.06 -6.47 5.46
CA THR A 103 -1.22 -7.67 5.50
C THR A 103 -0.47 -7.84 4.19
N GLY A 104 0.79 -7.44 4.13
CA GLY A 104 1.63 -7.70 2.97
C GLY A 104 3.01 -7.09 3.13
N GLN A 105 3.90 -7.42 2.20
CA GLN A 105 5.19 -6.76 2.12
C GLN A 105 5.04 -5.39 1.47
N TRP A 106 5.82 -4.43 1.94
CA TRP A 106 5.87 -3.10 1.35
C TRP A 106 7.14 -2.95 0.50
N TYR A 107 7.02 -2.24 -0.62
CA TYR A 107 8.12 -2.03 -1.56
C TYR A 107 8.28 -0.54 -1.83
N LEU A 108 9.52 -0.05 -1.86
CA LEU A 108 9.80 1.29 -2.36
C LEU A 108 9.76 1.26 -3.90
N ALA A 109 8.68 1.80 -4.47
CA ALA A 109 8.46 1.84 -5.92
C ALA A 109 9.04 3.09 -6.58
N GLY A 110 9.28 4.15 -5.80
CA GLY A 110 9.87 5.38 -6.33
C GLY A 110 10.35 6.33 -5.25
N TYR A 111 11.46 7.00 -5.56
CA TYR A 111 11.99 8.14 -4.83
C TYR A 111 12.19 9.29 -5.80
N LYS A 112 11.68 10.48 -5.47
CA LYS A 112 11.86 11.68 -6.26
C LYS A 112 12.28 12.85 -5.37
N PRO A 113 13.51 13.37 -5.51
CA PRO A 113 13.89 14.58 -4.80
C PRO A 113 13.06 15.77 -5.32
N LEU A 114 12.67 16.64 -4.39
CA LEU A 114 11.92 17.86 -4.66
C LEU A 114 12.70 19.09 -4.15
N PRO A 115 12.42 20.29 -4.67
CA PRO A 115 13.01 21.52 -4.15
C PRO A 115 12.72 21.74 -2.66
N ASP A 116 13.55 22.57 -2.02
CA ASP A 116 13.39 23.03 -0.63
C ASP A 116 13.55 21.92 0.42
N ASN A 117 14.51 21.01 0.23
CA ASN A 117 14.74 19.86 1.10
C ASN A 117 13.45 19.06 1.29
N ARG A 118 12.87 18.62 0.17
CA ARG A 118 11.69 17.77 0.14
C ARG A 118 11.96 16.53 -0.71
N ALA A 119 11.17 15.50 -0.50
CA ALA A 119 11.19 14.31 -1.34
C ALA A 119 9.79 13.71 -1.43
N GLU A 120 9.52 13.02 -2.53
CA GLU A 120 8.35 12.17 -2.68
C GLU A 120 8.80 10.71 -2.65
N CYS A 121 8.14 9.91 -1.82
CA CYS A 121 8.41 8.49 -1.68
C CYS A 121 7.13 7.71 -1.92
N THR A 122 7.16 6.82 -2.91
CA THR A 122 6.02 5.98 -3.26
C THR A 122 6.30 4.56 -2.82
N LEU A 123 5.42 4.04 -1.98
CA LEU A 123 5.42 2.67 -1.52
C LEU A 123 4.26 1.92 -2.15
N ILE A 124 4.50 0.68 -2.56
CA ILE A 124 3.46 -0.23 -3.03
C ILE A 124 3.40 -1.40 -2.05
N ASN A 125 2.18 -1.75 -1.66
CA ASN A 125 1.91 -2.93 -0.85
C ASN A 125 1.59 -4.12 -1.74
N ASP A 126 2.11 -5.27 -1.37
CA ASP A 126 1.82 -6.54 -2.00
C ASP A 126 0.42 -7.05 -1.63
N GLY A 127 -0.58 -6.43 -2.24
CA GLY A 127 -2.00 -6.71 -2.01
C GLY A 127 -2.46 -8.07 -2.53
N PHE A 128 -1.63 -8.81 -3.29
CA PHE A 128 -1.99 -10.12 -3.85
C PHE A 128 -2.29 -11.18 -2.78
N LEU A 129 -1.84 -10.94 -1.54
CA LEU A 129 -2.10 -11.78 -0.37
C LEU A 129 -3.31 -11.31 0.46
N GLU A 130 -3.85 -10.12 0.18
CA GLU A 130 -4.97 -9.53 0.91
C GLU A 130 -6.33 -9.91 0.32
N ARG A 131 -7.28 -10.20 1.20
CA ARG A 131 -8.67 -10.40 0.81
C ARG A 131 -9.27 -9.08 0.34
N GLY A 132 -9.38 -8.92 -0.98
CA GLY A 132 -10.29 -7.97 -1.58
C GLY A 132 -9.66 -6.71 -2.18
N GLU A 133 -8.34 -6.59 -2.30
CA GLU A 133 -7.69 -5.49 -3.05
C GLU A 133 -6.54 -6.03 -3.90
N LEU A 134 -6.47 -5.65 -5.18
CA LEU A 134 -5.42 -6.13 -6.11
C LEU A 134 -4.16 -5.27 -6.10
N PHE A 135 -4.29 -4.03 -5.66
CA PHE A 135 -3.20 -3.06 -5.64
C PHE A 135 -3.48 -1.98 -4.62
N TYR A 136 -2.52 -1.72 -3.75
CA TYR A 136 -2.53 -0.57 -2.86
C TYR A 136 -1.16 0.09 -2.87
N ALA A 137 -1.14 1.40 -3.07
CA ALA A 137 0.08 2.19 -3.02
C ALA A 137 -0.16 3.45 -2.19
N VAL A 138 0.89 3.94 -1.58
CA VAL A 138 0.90 5.17 -0.79
C VAL A 138 2.06 6.03 -1.26
N ARG A 139 1.79 7.29 -1.53
CA ARG A 139 2.79 8.30 -1.84
C ARG A 139 2.85 9.30 -0.71
N MET A 140 4.04 9.52 -0.17
CA MET A 140 4.29 10.48 0.89
C MET A 140 5.20 11.58 0.38
N THR A 141 4.79 12.83 0.60
CA THR A 141 5.65 14.00 0.44
C THR A 141 6.29 14.28 1.81
N LEU A 142 7.61 14.28 1.85
CA LEU A 142 8.44 14.47 3.03
C LEU A 142 9.18 15.81 2.96
N ALA A 143 9.45 16.41 4.12
CA ALA A 143 10.30 17.59 4.29
C ALA A 143 11.27 17.42 5.44
N GLN A 144 12.40 18.12 5.38
CA GLN A 144 13.29 18.27 6.52
C GLN A 144 12.64 19.25 7.50
N VAL A 145 12.42 18.83 8.74
CA VAL A 145 11.81 19.65 9.80
C VAL A 145 12.74 19.62 11.01
N GLY A 146 13.54 20.68 11.17
CA GLY A 146 14.64 20.68 12.13
C GLY A 146 15.63 19.57 11.82
N ASP A 147 15.95 18.76 12.83
CA ASP A 147 16.88 17.63 12.71
C ASP A 147 16.20 16.33 12.22
N GLY A 148 14.89 16.36 11.92
CA GLY A 148 14.12 15.17 11.54
C GLY A 148 13.40 15.28 10.20
N ILE A 149 12.67 14.21 9.85
CA ILE A 149 11.85 14.13 8.64
C ILE A 149 10.37 14.26 9.02
N GLY A 150 9.69 15.22 8.41
CA GLY A 150 8.27 15.44 8.54
C GLY A 150 7.51 14.95 7.30
N MET A 151 6.36 14.32 7.52
CA MET A 151 5.40 14.08 6.45
C MET A 151 4.55 15.33 6.24
N ILE A 152 4.53 15.83 5.00
CA ILE A 152 3.73 16.99 4.59
C ILE A 152 2.38 16.52 4.07
N GLU A 153 2.40 15.51 3.20
CA GLU A 153 1.24 15.06 2.43
C GLU A 153 1.30 13.56 2.24
N MET A 154 0.14 12.92 2.14
CA MET A 154 0.01 11.54 1.70
C MET A 154 -1.13 11.40 0.70
N ARG A 155 -0.92 10.56 -0.32
CA ARG A 155 -1.95 10.06 -1.24
C ARG A 155 -1.95 8.54 -1.25
N ASP A 156 -3.09 7.91 -1.53
CA ASP A 156 -3.15 6.47 -1.82
C ASP A 156 -3.70 6.16 -3.21
N SER A 157 -3.40 4.98 -3.74
CA SER A 157 -3.80 4.55 -5.08
C SER A 157 -5.30 4.32 -5.24
N MET A 158 -6.06 4.17 -4.16
CA MET A 158 -7.51 4.00 -4.26
C MET A 158 -8.13 5.34 -4.61
N THR A 159 -7.71 6.41 -3.94
CA THR A 159 -8.40 7.69 -4.05
C THR A 159 -7.61 8.78 -4.74
N ASN A 160 -6.30 8.60 -4.91
CA ASN A 160 -5.36 9.53 -5.53
C ASN A 160 -5.53 11.00 -5.06
N GLN A 161 -5.98 11.17 -3.82
CA GLN A 161 -6.25 12.47 -3.22
C GLN A 161 -5.37 12.68 -1.98
N PRO A 162 -4.96 13.93 -1.69
CA PRO A 162 -4.26 14.28 -0.46
C PRO A 162 -5.10 13.88 0.76
N PHE A 163 -4.45 13.37 1.81
CA PHE A 163 -5.08 12.95 3.06
C PHE A 163 -6.14 11.85 2.84
N SER A 164 -5.70 10.79 2.16
CA SER A 164 -6.49 9.67 1.63
C SER A 164 -7.16 8.77 2.69
N ARG A 165 -7.57 7.53 2.34
CA ARG A 165 -8.40 6.59 3.15
C ARG A 165 -7.98 6.46 4.61
N VAL A 166 -6.69 6.47 4.82
CA VAL A 166 -6.02 6.36 6.11
C VAL A 166 -6.35 7.55 7.02
N MET A 167 -6.41 8.76 6.46
CA MET A 167 -6.72 9.99 7.19
C MET A 167 -8.23 10.27 7.23
N GLY A 168 -8.95 10.01 6.13
CA GLY A 168 -10.40 10.20 6.06
C GLY A 168 -11.18 9.38 7.11
N SER A 169 -10.77 8.13 7.34
CA SER A 169 -11.38 7.26 8.37
C SER A 169 -11.11 7.76 9.79
N PHE A 170 -9.91 8.31 10.03
CA PHE A 170 -9.55 8.91 11.30
C PHE A 170 -10.41 10.14 11.60
N PHE A 171 -10.57 11.04 10.64
CA PHE A 171 -11.41 12.22 10.81
C PHE A 171 -12.88 11.90 10.98
N ALA A 172 -13.39 10.87 10.29
CA ALA A 172 -14.77 10.43 10.44
C ALA A 172 -15.10 9.98 11.88
N ILE A 173 -14.12 9.43 12.61
CA ILE A 173 -14.28 8.98 14.00
C ILE A 173 -14.14 10.14 14.98
N LEU A 174 -13.15 11.01 14.79
CA LEU A 174 -12.80 12.05 15.76
C LEU A 174 -13.65 13.32 15.66
N MET A 175 -14.06 13.71 14.46
CA MET A 175 -14.80 14.95 14.26
C MET A 175 -16.17 14.98 14.95
N PRO A 176 -17.00 13.91 14.90
CA PRO A 176 -18.27 13.88 15.64
C PRO A 176 -18.08 13.95 17.16
N ALA A 177 -17.01 13.35 17.69
CA ALA A 177 -16.73 13.31 19.12
C ALA A 177 -16.31 14.68 19.68
N MET A 178 -15.66 15.53 18.88
CA MET A 178 -15.22 16.86 19.32
C MET A 178 -16.25 17.97 19.07
N LEU A 179 -17.01 17.86 17.99
CA LEU A 179 -17.88 18.96 17.58
C LEU A 179 -19.23 18.98 18.32
N GLY A 180 -19.54 17.91 19.06
CA GLY A 180 -20.83 17.72 19.71
C GLY A 180 -21.89 17.37 18.69
N GLY A 181 -22.66 16.29 18.95
CA GLY A 181 -23.54 15.64 17.98
C GLY A 181 -24.57 16.53 17.25
N ASP A 182 -24.81 17.75 17.71
CA ASP A 182 -25.80 18.68 17.15
C ASP A 182 -25.24 19.70 16.12
N THR A 183 -23.91 19.79 15.94
CA THR A 183 -23.31 20.81 15.03
C THR A 183 -23.00 20.28 13.63
N ALA A 184 -23.44 19.07 13.27
CA ALA A 184 -23.27 18.46 11.94
C ALA A 184 -23.87 19.30 10.77
N ALA A 185 -24.64 20.35 11.07
CA ALA A 185 -25.31 21.24 10.13
C ALA A 185 -24.50 22.47 9.69
N GLU A 186 -23.41 22.85 10.37
CA GLU A 186 -22.57 23.97 9.95
C GLU A 186 -21.55 23.49 8.91
N GLY A 187 -21.71 23.96 7.67
CA GLY A 187 -20.95 23.53 6.50
C GLY A 187 -19.44 23.43 6.74
N TYR A 188 -18.97 22.20 6.91
CA TYR A 188 -17.55 21.88 6.98
C TYR A 188 -16.86 22.20 5.64
N ASN A 189 -15.63 22.72 5.71
CA ASN A 189 -14.71 22.92 4.58
C ASN A 189 -13.36 22.27 4.91
N LEU A 190 -13.39 20.95 5.11
CA LEU A 190 -12.25 20.14 5.49
C LEU A 190 -11.27 20.02 4.31
N PRO A 191 -9.97 19.76 4.57
CA PRO A 191 -8.93 19.79 3.53
C PRO A 191 -9.26 18.86 2.35
N TRP A 192 -9.88 17.70 2.62
CA TRP A 192 -10.30 16.73 1.60
C TRP A 192 -11.56 17.16 0.79
N GLN A 193 -12.28 18.20 1.21
CA GLN A 193 -13.43 18.75 0.47
C GLN A 193 -12.98 19.73 -0.63
N ARG A 194 -11.77 20.31 -0.55
CA ARG A 194 -11.18 21.20 -1.57
C ARG A 194 -10.29 20.50 -2.60
N ALA A 195 -10.07 19.19 -2.49
CA ALA A 195 -9.39 18.44 -3.55
C ALA A 195 -10.20 18.42 -4.86
N SER A 196 -11.48 18.83 -4.83
CA SER A 196 -12.22 19.28 -6.00
C SER A 196 -12.07 20.79 -6.14
N THR A 197 -11.66 21.28 -7.31
CA THR A 197 -11.30 22.68 -7.63
C THR A 197 -12.44 23.70 -7.52
N THR A 198 -13.53 23.39 -6.82
CA THR A 198 -14.68 24.28 -6.63
C THR A 198 -15.17 24.16 -5.19
N PRO A 199 -15.24 25.25 -4.40
CA PRO A 199 -15.86 25.19 -3.08
C PRO A 199 -17.34 24.81 -3.26
N PRO A 200 -17.89 23.85 -2.49
CA PRO A 200 -19.29 23.50 -2.62
C PRO A 200 -20.14 24.69 -2.16
N ALA A 201 -20.70 25.42 -3.12
CA ALA A 201 -21.77 26.36 -2.87
C ALA A 201 -23.07 25.58 -2.63
N SER A 202 -23.22 25.04 -1.42
CA SER A 202 -24.47 24.70 -0.74
C SER A 202 -24.17 23.72 0.38
N SER A 203 -24.85 23.87 1.51
CA SER A 203 -25.08 22.81 2.48
C SER A 203 -25.68 21.59 1.75
N GLY A 204 -24.82 20.70 1.26
CA GLY A 204 -25.21 19.61 0.38
C GLY A 204 -26.23 18.70 1.05
N ARG A 205 -27.37 18.50 0.38
CA ARG A 205 -28.39 17.53 0.78
C ARG A 205 -27.74 16.17 1.03
N GLY A 206 -28.04 15.52 2.16
CA GLY A 206 -27.52 14.19 2.49
C GLY A 206 -26.22 14.17 3.30
N ILE A 207 -25.50 15.29 3.46
CA ILE A 207 -24.23 15.31 4.22
C ILE A 207 -24.47 15.03 5.72
N PRO A 208 -25.40 15.72 6.41
CA PRO A 208 -25.68 15.41 7.81
C PRO A 208 -26.17 13.97 8.01
N GLU A 209 -26.98 13.45 7.09
CA GLU A 209 -27.46 12.08 7.13
C GLU A 209 -26.33 11.06 6.93
N MET A 210 -25.35 11.36 6.07
CA MET A 210 -24.18 10.51 5.84
C MET A 210 -23.30 10.45 7.09
N LEU A 211 -23.04 11.61 7.72
CA LEU A 211 -22.28 11.70 8.96
C LEU A 211 -22.98 10.97 10.11
N ALA A 212 -24.31 11.09 10.21
CA ALA A 212 -25.10 10.37 11.20
C ALA A 212 -25.08 8.85 10.98
N ALA A 213 -25.12 8.40 9.73
CA ALA A 213 -25.01 6.99 9.38
C ALA A 213 -23.60 6.42 9.69
N PHE A 214 -22.53 7.22 9.53
CA PHE A 214 -21.19 6.84 9.99
C PHE A 214 -21.14 6.63 11.49
N ALA A 215 -21.64 7.59 12.28
CA ALA A 215 -21.61 7.52 13.73
C ALA A 215 -22.33 6.27 14.28
N ARG A 216 -23.32 5.76 13.54
CA ARG A 216 -24.07 4.55 13.90
C ARG A 216 -23.53 3.26 13.28
N ALA A 217 -22.52 3.33 12.41
CA ALA A 217 -22.07 2.21 11.58
C ALA A 217 -23.22 1.50 10.84
N ASP A 218 -24.22 2.27 10.36
CA ASP A 218 -25.39 1.72 9.68
C ASP A 218 -25.12 1.58 8.17
N ASN A 219 -24.60 0.41 7.77
CA ASN A 219 -24.25 0.13 6.37
C ASN A 219 -25.43 0.30 5.40
N LYS A 220 -26.66 -0.01 5.81
CA LYS A 220 -27.84 0.14 4.94
C LYS A 220 -28.14 1.61 4.72
N GLN A 221 -28.07 2.41 5.78
CA GLN A 221 -28.27 3.84 5.68
C GLN A 221 -27.14 4.52 4.90
N LEU A 222 -25.90 4.07 5.05
CA LEU A 222 -24.75 4.57 4.26
C LEU A 222 -24.95 4.38 2.76
N ILE A 223 -25.35 3.18 2.34
CA ILE A 223 -25.68 2.88 0.95
C ILE A 223 -26.83 3.78 0.47
N ASN A 224 -27.94 3.83 1.22
CA ASN A 224 -29.11 4.60 0.82
C ASN A 224 -28.82 6.11 0.71
N VAL A 225 -28.10 6.68 1.69
CA VAL A 225 -27.76 8.11 1.67
C VAL A 225 -26.85 8.42 0.49
N PHE A 226 -25.82 7.61 0.24
CA PHE A 226 -24.90 7.83 -0.88
C PHE A 226 -25.61 7.76 -2.24
N GLU A 227 -26.47 6.75 -2.45
CA GLU A 227 -27.13 6.49 -3.73
C GLU A 227 -28.31 7.41 -4.02
N ASN A 228 -29.06 7.83 -2.99
CA ASN A 228 -30.37 8.49 -3.18
C ASN A 228 -30.44 9.91 -2.63
N THR A 229 -29.63 10.26 -1.63
CA THR A 229 -29.77 11.54 -0.91
C THR A 229 -28.62 12.50 -1.21
N LEU A 230 -27.41 11.97 -1.30
CA LEU A 230 -26.18 12.74 -1.41
C LEU A 230 -26.08 13.43 -2.77
N SER A 231 -25.79 14.74 -2.77
CA SER A 231 -25.59 15.51 -4.01
C SER A 231 -24.38 15.00 -4.81
N PRO A 232 -24.27 15.33 -6.11
CA PRO A 232 -23.10 14.97 -6.92
C PRO A 232 -21.78 15.44 -6.30
N GLU A 233 -21.74 16.64 -5.72
CA GLU A 233 -20.57 17.17 -4.99
C GLU A 233 -20.23 16.33 -3.77
N GLY A 234 -21.25 15.90 -3.01
CA GLY A 234 -21.07 14.98 -1.90
C GLY A 234 -20.52 13.63 -2.35
N ARG A 235 -21.06 13.04 -3.44
CA ARG A 235 -20.58 11.76 -3.97
C ARG A 235 -19.15 11.80 -4.49
N ARG A 236 -18.63 12.98 -4.82
CA ARG A 236 -17.22 13.20 -5.16
C ARG A 236 -16.29 13.25 -3.94
N GLN A 237 -16.83 13.32 -2.72
CA GLN A 237 -16.01 13.31 -1.51
C GLN A 237 -15.47 11.91 -1.25
N THR A 238 -14.14 11.79 -1.24
CA THR A 238 -13.40 10.55 -1.05
C THR A 238 -13.83 9.77 0.20
N THR A 239 -13.99 10.43 1.35
CA THR A 239 -14.43 9.78 2.60
C THR A 239 -15.80 9.13 2.46
N PHE A 240 -16.72 9.74 1.70
CA PHE A 240 -18.05 9.18 1.47
C PHE A 240 -18.01 7.99 0.52
N GLN A 241 -17.22 8.08 -0.55
CA GLN A 241 -16.99 6.96 -1.47
C GLN A 241 -16.41 5.74 -0.76
N GLN A 242 -15.41 5.94 0.11
CA GLN A 242 -14.75 4.85 0.83
C GLN A 242 -15.68 4.11 1.78
N ASN A 243 -16.46 4.85 2.56
CA ASN A 243 -17.39 4.21 3.49
C ASN A 243 -18.58 3.57 2.77
N TYR A 244 -18.99 4.12 1.63
CA TYR A 244 -19.97 3.48 0.76
C TYR A 244 -19.45 2.14 0.21
N LEU A 245 -18.21 2.10 -0.29
CA LEU A 245 -17.57 0.85 -0.72
C LEU A 245 -17.45 -0.16 0.43
N ARG A 246 -17.01 0.29 1.61
CA ARG A 246 -16.90 -0.55 2.81
C ARG A 246 -18.25 -1.13 3.24
N ALA A 247 -19.33 -0.33 3.18
CA ALA A 247 -20.68 -0.79 3.46
C ALA A 247 -21.15 -1.86 2.46
N ALA A 248 -20.62 -1.84 1.23
CA ALA A 248 -20.95 -2.79 0.17
C ALA A 248 -20.07 -4.05 0.14
N GLU A 249 -18.88 -4.06 0.77
CA GLU A 249 -17.90 -5.17 0.75
C GLU A 249 -18.52 -6.54 1.12
N GLY A 250 -19.53 -6.57 1.99
CA GLY A 250 -20.21 -7.80 2.42
C GLY A 250 -21.09 -8.47 1.36
N ASN A 251 -21.30 -7.85 0.20
CA ASN A 251 -22.09 -8.40 -0.90
C ASN A 251 -21.36 -8.17 -2.24
N PRO A 252 -20.82 -9.22 -2.89
CA PRO A 252 -20.02 -9.06 -4.11
C PRO A 252 -20.72 -8.33 -5.25
N GLY A 253 -22.02 -8.60 -5.46
CA GLY A 253 -22.80 -7.91 -6.49
C GLY A 253 -22.96 -6.42 -6.19
N LYS A 254 -23.26 -6.09 -4.93
CA LYS A 254 -23.39 -4.70 -4.50
C LYS A 254 -22.05 -3.96 -4.51
N TYR A 255 -20.97 -4.65 -4.15
CA TYR A 255 -19.63 -4.09 -4.17
C TYR A 255 -19.19 -3.73 -5.60
N ARG A 256 -19.47 -4.60 -6.57
CA ARG A 256 -19.26 -4.31 -7.99
C ARG A 256 -20.02 -3.07 -8.45
N GLU A 257 -21.31 -2.96 -8.12
CA GLU A 257 -22.13 -1.77 -8.42
C GLU A 257 -21.56 -0.51 -7.78
N ALA A 258 -21.16 -0.62 -6.51
CA ALA A 258 -20.60 0.49 -5.76
C ALA A 258 -19.28 0.99 -6.36
N LEU A 259 -18.40 0.07 -6.81
CA LEU A 259 -17.18 0.42 -7.56
C LEU A 259 -17.50 1.20 -8.83
N GLY A 260 -18.45 0.72 -9.63
CA GLY A 260 -18.90 1.41 -10.85
C GLY A 260 -19.34 2.85 -10.57
N LEU A 261 -20.23 3.03 -9.58
CA LEU A 261 -20.73 4.35 -9.20
C LEU A 261 -19.60 5.27 -8.68
N VAL A 262 -18.66 4.74 -7.88
CA VAL A 262 -17.52 5.54 -7.40
C VAL A 262 -16.62 5.97 -8.55
N ILE A 263 -16.37 5.11 -9.53
CA ILE A 263 -15.54 5.41 -10.70
C ILE A 263 -16.21 6.44 -11.62
N GLU A 264 -17.54 6.40 -11.80
CA GLU A 264 -18.28 7.40 -12.56
C GLU A 264 -18.18 8.81 -11.97
N ASN A 265 -18.02 8.92 -10.65
CA ASN A 265 -17.82 10.19 -9.96
C ASN A 265 -16.36 10.70 -10.02
N ARG A 266 -15.47 10.01 -10.75
CA ARG A 266 -14.04 10.37 -10.88
C ARG A 266 -13.67 10.77 -12.30
N PRO A 267 -12.63 11.60 -12.49
CA PRO A 267 -12.09 11.86 -13.81
C PRO A 267 -11.70 10.57 -14.51
N ALA A 268 -12.03 10.43 -15.80
CA ALA A 268 -11.81 9.21 -16.57
C ALA A 268 -10.33 8.76 -16.59
N ASN A 269 -9.41 9.73 -16.58
CA ASN A 269 -7.97 9.48 -16.67
C ASN A 269 -7.25 9.50 -15.30
N GLU A 270 -7.99 9.51 -14.19
CA GLU A 270 -7.37 9.45 -12.86
C GLU A 270 -6.77 8.06 -12.60
N PRO A 271 -5.48 7.93 -12.24
CA PRO A 271 -4.87 6.63 -11.96
C PRO A 271 -5.33 6.09 -10.60
N THR A 272 -6.43 5.33 -10.59
CA THR A 272 -7.05 4.74 -9.39
C THR A 272 -7.11 3.21 -9.47
N ALA A 273 -6.76 2.56 -8.36
CA ALA A 273 -6.83 1.12 -8.19
C ALA A 273 -8.26 0.57 -8.26
N TYR A 274 -9.29 1.40 -8.03
CA TYR A 274 -10.68 0.99 -8.18
C TYR A 274 -11.00 0.52 -9.61
N ARG A 275 -10.38 1.11 -10.64
CA ARG A 275 -10.58 0.68 -12.04
C ARG A 275 -10.02 -0.72 -12.27
N LEU A 276 -8.78 -0.95 -11.82
CA LEU A 276 -8.16 -2.28 -11.91
C LEU A 276 -9.03 -3.32 -11.19
N GLN A 277 -9.54 -2.99 -10.01
CA GLN A 277 -10.41 -3.87 -9.24
C GLN A 277 -11.74 -4.17 -9.96
N LEU A 278 -12.42 -3.16 -10.48
CA LEU A 278 -13.66 -3.35 -11.23
C LEU A 278 -13.42 -4.22 -12.48
N HIS A 279 -12.39 -3.91 -13.25
CA HIS A 279 -12.08 -4.66 -14.47
C HIS A 279 -11.64 -6.10 -14.18
N SER A 280 -11.03 -6.36 -13.02
CA SER A 280 -10.74 -7.72 -12.58
C SER A 280 -11.99 -8.49 -12.16
N ILE A 281 -12.94 -7.85 -11.47
CA ILE A 281 -14.25 -8.47 -11.16
C ILE A 281 -14.98 -8.83 -12.46
N ASP A 282 -14.90 -7.93 -13.46
CA ASP A 282 -15.51 -8.10 -14.77
C ASP A 282 -14.73 -9.03 -15.70
N GLN A 283 -13.53 -9.48 -15.30
CA GLN A 283 -12.59 -10.25 -16.12
C GLN A 283 -12.28 -9.57 -17.47
N ASN A 284 -12.32 -8.23 -17.52
CA ASN A 284 -12.08 -7.45 -18.72
C ASN A 284 -10.59 -7.17 -18.92
N CYS A 285 -9.87 -8.15 -19.48
CA CYS A 285 -8.42 -8.12 -19.64
C CYS A 285 -7.88 -6.89 -20.40
N PRO A 286 -8.47 -6.46 -21.55
CA PRO A 286 -8.01 -5.25 -22.23
C PRO A 286 -8.04 -3.98 -21.37
N GLU A 287 -9.10 -3.79 -20.57
CA GLU A 287 -9.21 -2.63 -19.68
C GLU A 287 -8.36 -2.78 -18.42
N MET A 288 -8.17 -4.01 -17.92
CA MET A 288 -7.20 -4.28 -16.85
C MET A 288 -5.79 -3.87 -17.25
N LEU A 289 -5.32 -4.27 -18.44
CA LEU A 289 -3.98 -3.91 -18.93
C LEU A 289 -3.79 -2.39 -19.01
N LYS A 290 -4.77 -1.65 -19.53
CA LYS A 290 -4.74 -0.18 -19.54
C LYS A 290 -4.68 0.40 -18.13
N ALA A 291 -5.47 -0.14 -17.20
CA ALA A 291 -5.48 0.32 -15.80
C ALA A 291 -4.13 0.05 -15.12
N ILE A 292 -3.49 -1.09 -15.40
CA ILE A 292 -2.14 -1.42 -14.91
C ILE A 292 -1.14 -0.39 -15.43
N ASP A 293 -1.11 -0.10 -16.74
CA ASP A 293 -0.15 0.86 -17.32
C ASP A 293 -0.34 2.27 -16.74
N GLN A 294 -1.59 2.69 -16.52
CA GLN A 294 -1.91 3.96 -15.85
C GLN A 294 -1.42 3.99 -14.40
N LEU A 295 -1.61 2.89 -13.66
CA LEU A 295 -1.18 2.79 -12.28
C LEU A 295 0.34 2.78 -12.16
N GLU A 296 1.07 2.06 -13.02
CA GLU A 296 2.54 2.07 -12.98
C GLU A 296 3.13 3.42 -13.36
N THR A 297 2.57 4.06 -14.39
CA THR A 297 2.96 5.43 -14.77
C THR A 297 2.79 6.40 -13.61
N ALA A 298 1.71 6.24 -12.84
CA ALA A 298 1.41 7.11 -11.72
C ALA A 298 2.22 6.75 -10.48
N TRP A 299 2.25 5.48 -10.06
CA TRP A 299 2.66 5.01 -8.74
C TRP A 299 3.99 4.25 -8.73
N GLY A 300 4.58 3.98 -9.90
CA GLY A 300 5.78 3.19 -10.04
C GLY A 300 5.48 1.70 -10.28
N TYR A 301 6.53 0.97 -10.64
CA TYR A 301 6.48 -0.44 -10.97
C TYR A 301 6.34 -1.32 -9.72
N HIS A 302 5.61 -2.44 -9.85
CA HIS A 302 5.58 -3.52 -8.86
C HIS A 302 5.41 -4.87 -9.57
N PRO A 303 6.19 -5.91 -9.24
CA PRO A 303 6.17 -7.18 -9.96
C PRO A 303 4.82 -7.92 -9.90
N GLY A 304 4.00 -7.64 -8.88
CA GLY A 304 2.61 -8.10 -8.84
C GLY A 304 1.74 -7.61 -10.02
N MET A 305 2.03 -6.45 -10.60
CA MET A 305 1.33 -5.99 -11.81
C MET A 305 1.62 -6.89 -13.01
N ASP A 306 2.83 -7.43 -13.11
CA ASP A 306 3.17 -8.39 -14.16
C ASP A 306 2.48 -9.74 -13.95
N VAL A 307 2.22 -10.15 -12.71
CA VAL A 307 1.35 -11.32 -12.44
C VAL A 307 -0.05 -11.12 -13.04
N LEU A 308 -0.62 -9.92 -12.93
CA LEU A 308 -1.90 -9.58 -13.55
C LEU A 308 -1.81 -9.51 -15.07
N ARG A 309 -0.74 -8.94 -15.63
CA ARG A 309 -0.50 -8.93 -17.08
C ARG A 309 -0.42 -10.35 -17.64
N LEU A 310 0.34 -11.23 -16.98
CA LEU A 310 0.43 -12.65 -17.33
C LEU A 310 -0.94 -13.31 -17.31
N HIS A 311 -1.73 -13.06 -16.27
CA HIS A 311 -3.11 -13.54 -16.20
C HIS A 311 -3.95 -13.07 -17.39
N CYS A 312 -3.91 -11.77 -17.72
CA CYS A 312 -4.66 -11.22 -18.83
C CYS A 312 -4.24 -11.81 -20.19
N HIS A 313 -2.93 -11.90 -20.46
CA HIS A 313 -2.45 -12.43 -21.73
C HIS A 313 -2.71 -13.93 -21.89
N GLU A 314 -2.72 -14.69 -20.79
CA GLU A 314 -3.15 -16.09 -20.80
C GLU A 314 -4.63 -16.23 -21.16
N GLN A 315 -5.52 -15.43 -20.55
CA GLN A 315 -6.95 -15.43 -20.87
C GLN A 315 -7.22 -15.04 -22.33
N MET A 316 -6.40 -14.13 -22.87
CA MET A 316 -6.46 -13.73 -24.28
C MET A 316 -5.76 -14.71 -25.23
N GLN A 317 -5.18 -15.81 -24.72
CA GLN A 317 -4.44 -16.81 -25.49
C GLN A 317 -3.24 -16.23 -26.28
N ASP A 318 -2.62 -15.15 -25.80
CA ASP A 318 -1.46 -14.52 -26.42
C ASP A 318 -0.16 -15.05 -25.79
N ALA A 319 0.29 -16.21 -26.26
CA ALA A 319 1.48 -16.89 -25.73
C ALA A 319 2.76 -16.06 -25.87
N ASP A 320 2.89 -15.29 -26.95
CA ASP A 320 4.05 -14.44 -27.17
C ASP A 320 4.07 -13.28 -26.17
N ALA A 321 2.92 -12.68 -25.87
CA ALA A 321 2.81 -11.66 -24.82
C ALA A 321 3.08 -12.22 -23.43
N VAL A 322 2.58 -13.41 -23.09
CA VAL A 322 2.91 -14.09 -21.82
C VAL A 322 4.42 -14.21 -21.67
N ARG A 323 5.11 -14.67 -22.72
CA ARG A 323 6.58 -14.80 -22.70
C ARG A 323 7.28 -13.45 -22.56
N ARG A 324 6.86 -12.43 -23.31
CA ARG A 324 7.47 -11.09 -23.24
C ARG A 324 7.31 -10.46 -21.86
N VAL A 325 6.11 -10.54 -21.27
CA VAL A 325 5.85 -10.03 -19.92
C VAL A 325 6.69 -10.76 -18.89
N PHE A 326 6.77 -12.10 -18.96
CA PHE A 326 7.58 -12.85 -18.00
C PHE A 326 9.06 -12.49 -18.10
N LEU A 327 9.62 -12.38 -19.31
CA LEU A 327 11.03 -11.97 -19.49
C LEU A 327 11.27 -10.54 -18.98
N HIS A 328 10.35 -9.61 -19.25
CA HIS A 328 10.44 -8.26 -18.73
C HIS A 328 10.42 -8.23 -17.19
N ALA A 329 9.56 -9.03 -16.57
CA ALA A 329 9.48 -9.14 -15.12
C ALA A 329 10.79 -9.69 -14.55
N LEU A 330 11.39 -10.71 -15.17
CA LEU A 330 12.70 -11.25 -14.75
C LEU A 330 13.85 -10.23 -14.92
N ASP A 331 13.84 -9.42 -15.98
CA ASP A 331 14.85 -8.38 -16.20
C ASP A 331 14.74 -7.24 -15.17
N THR A 332 13.56 -7.06 -14.57
CA THR A 332 13.26 -5.95 -13.65
C THR A 332 13.37 -6.40 -12.18
N ASP A 333 12.71 -7.50 -11.84
CA ASP A 333 12.72 -8.11 -10.51
C ASP A 333 12.48 -9.63 -10.62
N ASP A 334 13.57 -10.39 -10.61
CA ASP A 334 13.52 -11.86 -10.61
C ASP A 334 13.28 -12.47 -9.22
N GLY A 335 13.14 -11.64 -8.18
CA GLY A 335 12.94 -12.02 -6.78
C GLY A 335 11.49 -12.22 -6.37
N TYR A 336 10.53 -12.06 -7.26
CA TYR A 336 9.11 -12.16 -6.92
C TYR A 336 8.52 -13.54 -7.24
N SER A 337 8.36 -14.38 -6.21
CA SER A 337 8.00 -15.80 -6.37
C SER A 337 6.67 -16.06 -7.10
N MET A 338 5.71 -15.13 -6.99
CA MET A 338 4.40 -15.27 -7.63
C MET A 338 4.47 -15.29 -9.16
N LEU A 339 5.51 -14.69 -9.77
CA LEU A 339 5.76 -14.81 -11.22
C LEU A 339 6.02 -16.25 -11.63
N TYR A 340 6.86 -16.95 -10.86
CA TYR A 340 7.22 -18.35 -11.12
C TYR A 340 6.05 -19.28 -10.84
N TRP A 341 5.28 -19.04 -9.78
CA TRP A 341 4.02 -19.74 -9.55
C TRP A 341 3.10 -19.60 -10.76
N ARG A 342 2.83 -18.36 -11.21
CA ARG A 342 1.95 -18.12 -12.36
C ARG A 342 2.43 -18.83 -13.62
N MET A 343 3.73 -18.77 -13.92
CA MET A 343 4.29 -19.44 -15.08
C MET A 343 4.26 -20.97 -14.96
N MET A 344 4.42 -21.54 -13.77
CA MET A 344 4.24 -22.97 -13.56
C MET A 344 2.82 -23.41 -13.90
N HIS A 345 1.80 -22.68 -13.43
CA HIS A 345 0.41 -22.93 -13.81
C HIS A 345 0.18 -22.85 -15.32
N TYR A 346 0.72 -21.80 -15.95
CA TYR A 346 0.62 -21.61 -17.39
C TYR A 346 1.22 -22.79 -18.18
N TYR A 347 2.44 -23.21 -17.86
CA TYR A 347 3.08 -24.35 -18.54
C TYR A 347 2.38 -25.68 -18.25
N ALA A 348 1.97 -25.92 -17.00
CA ALA A 348 1.25 -27.13 -16.63
C ALA A 348 -0.09 -27.25 -17.38
N ALA A 349 -0.84 -26.16 -17.50
CA ALA A 349 -2.09 -26.12 -18.25
C ALA A 349 -1.89 -26.41 -19.75
N ALA A 350 -0.73 -26.06 -20.29
CA ALA A 350 -0.32 -26.35 -21.67
C ALA A 350 0.34 -27.74 -21.86
N HIS A 351 0.37 -28.58 -20.82
CA HIS A 351 1.09 -29.88 -20.81
C HIS A 351 2.59 -29.77 -21.15
N ARG A 352 3.21 -28.64 -20.79
CA ARG A 352 4.63 -28.37 -20.95
C ARG A 352 5.38 -28.70 -19.65
N ASP A 353 5.45 -29.99 -19.37
CA ASP A 353 5.94 -30.50 -18.08
C ASP A 353 7.40 -30.12 -17.79
N GLU A 354 8.26 -30.02 -18.81
CA GLU A 354 9.68 -29.66 -18.62
C GLU A 354 9.84 -28.21 -18.15
N GLU A 355 9.12 -27.27 -18.77
CA GLU A 355 9.13 -25.86 -18.40
C GLU A 355 8.41 -25.62 -17.06
N ALA A 356 7.32 -26.33 -16.79
CA ALA A 356 6.68 -26.33 -15.48
C ALA A 356 7.63 -26.83 -14.39
N LEU A 357 8.43 -27.86 -14.68
CA LEU A 357 9.43 -28.39 -13.76
C LEU A 357 10.57 -27.42 -13.49
N LEU A 358 10.99 -26.63 -14.50
CA LEU A 358 11.97 -25.57 -14.30
C LEU A 358 11.44 -24.53 -13.30
N MET A 359 10.17 -24.12 -13.42
CA MET A 359 9.57 -23.18 -12.47
C MET A 359 9.47 -23.78 -11.05
N ALA A 360 9.09 -25.06 -10.95
CA ALA A 360 9.06 -25.79 -9.67
C ALA A 360 10.44 -25.86 -9.00
N ASP A 361 11.51 -26.11 -9.77
CA ASP A 361 12.87 -26.16 -9.24
C ASP A 361 13.34 -24.78 -8.73
N ILE A 362 12.98 -23.69 -9.43
CA ILE A 362 13.26 -22.32 -8.95
C ILE A 362 12.49 -22.03 -7.65
N LEU A 363 11.19 -22.32 -7.62
CA LEU A 363 10.36 -22.15 -6.43
C LEU A 363 10.90 -22.92 -5.22
N TYR A 364 11.34 -24.15 -5.43
CA TYR A 364 11.92 -24.96 -4.37
C TYR A 364 13.29 -24.43 -3.90
N ARG A 365 14.22 -24.15 -4.82
CA ARG A 365 15.62 -23.86 -4.47
C ARG A 365 15.88 -22.42 -4.07
N ARG A 366 15.18 -21.47 -4.69
CA ARG A 366 15.41 -20.03 -4.48
C ARG A 366 14.51 -19.45 -3.40
N PHE A 367 13.29 -19.97 -3.30
CA PHE A 367 12.25 -19.43 -2.44
C PHE A 367 11.81 -20.39 -1.33
N ASP A 368 12.49 -21.54 -1.19
CA ASP A 368 12.25 -22.55 -0.16
C ASP A 368 10.79 -23.05 -0.09
N TYR A 369 10.07 -23.02 -1.21
CA TYR A 369 8.71 -23.56 -1.25
C TYR A 369 8.71 -25.08 -1.22
N ARG A 370 7.90 -25.62 -0.31
CA ARG A 370 7.56 -27.04 -0.31
C ARG A 370 6.50 -27.35 -1.36
N LEU A 371 6.82 -28.23 -2.29
CA LEU A 371 5.96 -28.62 -3.41
C LEU A 371 5.40 -30.05 -3.28
N ASP A 372 5.48 -30.65 -2.10
CA ASP A 372 5.01 -32.02 -1.81
C ASP A 372 3.47 -32.16 -1.81
N LYS A 373 2.75 -31.04 -1.81
CA LYS A 373 1.27 -30.97 -1.84
C LYS A 373 0.72 -30.32 -3.10
N LEU A 374 1.51 -30.27 -4.18
CA LEU A 374 1.09 -29.65 -5.44
C LEU A 374 -0.15 -30.32 -6.05
N ASP A 375 -0.40 -31.59 -5.72
CA ASP A 375 -1.55 -32.37 -6.18
C ASP A 375 -2.90 -31.93 -5.59
N GLN A 376 -2.86 -31.09 -4.53
CA GLN A 376 -4.04 -30.45 -3.93
C GLN A 376 -4.51 -29.24 -4.73
N ASP A 377 -3.63 -28.65 -5.55
CA ASP A 377 -4.01 -27.59 -6.48
C ASP A 377 -4.67 -28.22 -7.71
N ALA A 378 -5.96 -27.90 -7.91
CA ALA A 378 -6.75 -28.46 -9.01
C ALA A 378 -6.13 -28.20 -10.38
N SER A 379 -5.45 -27.06 -10.56
CA SER A 379 -4.84 -26.68 -11.83
C SER A 379 -3.46 -27.30 -12.07
N LEU A 380 -2.80 -27.81 -11.02
CA LEU A 380 -1.49 -28.47 -11.11
C LEU A 380 -1.55 -29.98 -10.91
N GLN A 381 -2.71 -30.55 -10.61
CA GLN A 381 -2.86 -31.96 -10.28
C GLN A 381 -2.33 -32.91 -11.37
N ALA A 382 -2.54 -32.59 -12.65
CA ALA A 382 -2.02 -33.40 -13.75
C ALA A 382 -0.48 -33.38 -13.79
N PHE A 383 0.12 -32.19 -13.69
CA PHE A 383 1.57 -32.00 -13.63
C PHE A 383 2.19 -32.69 -12.40
N ALA A 384 1.57 -32.54 -11.23
CA ALA A 384 2.02 -33.19 -9.98
C ALA A 384 2.03 -34.73 -10.08
N ARG A 385 1.15 -35.31 -10.90
CA ARG A 385 1.09 -36.77 -11.16
C ARG A 385 2.00 -37.23 -12.29
N SER A 386 2.61 -36.31 -13.03
CA SER A 386 3.55 -36.64 -14.11
C SER A 386 4.72 -37.48 -13.58
N ALA A 387 5.32 -38.30 -14.46
CA ALA A 387 6.49 -39.06 -14.10
C ALA A 387 7.69 -38.14 -13.83
N ALA A 388 7.82 -37.05 -14.60
CA ALA A 388 8.90 -36.08 -14.50
C ALA A 388 8.91 -35.40 -13.12
N PHE A 389 7.77 -34.87 -12.68
CA PHE A 389 7.66 -34.20 -11.38
C PHE A 389 7.95 -35.15 -10.21
N ARG A 390 7.39 -36.37 -10.22
CA ARG A 390 7.64 -37.36 -9.15
C ARG A 390 9.11 -37.79 -9.08
N GLN A 391 9.77 -37.96 -10.22
CA GLN A 391 11.19 -38.30 -10.25
C GLN A 391 12.06 -37.13 -9.76
N TRP A 392 11.70 -35.89 -10.11
CA TRP A 392 12.36 -34.70 -9.59
C TRP A 392 12.18 -34.59 -8.07
N LEU A 393 10.95 -34.67 -7.55
CA LEU A 393 10.66 -34.56 -6.11
C LEU A 393 11.48 -35.57 -5.30
N LYS A 394 11.51 -36.84 -5.72
CA LYS A 394 12.33 -37.89 -5.06
C LYS A 394 13.82 -37.55 -5.03
N ARG A 395 14.37 -37.02 -6.14
CA ARG A 395 15.79 -36.63 -6.21
C ARG A 395 16.09 -35.46 -5.27
N THR A 396 15.19 -34.50 -5.23
CA THR A 396 15.30 -33.28 -4.42
C THR A 396 15.22 -33.61 -2.93
N GLU A 397 14.28 -34.47 -2.50
CA GLU A 397 14.17 -34.96 -1.11
C GLU A 397 15.41 -35.74 -0.67
N THR A 398 15.93 -36.61 -1.55
CA THR A 398 17.16 -37.37 -1.29
C THR A 398 18.36 -36.45 -1.11
N ALA A 399 18.48 -35.41 -1.95
CA ALA A 399 19.56 -34.44 -1.87
C ALA A 399 19.48 -33.55 -0.61
N ALA A 400 18.26 -33.27 -0.13
CA ALA A 400 18.02 -32.49 1.09
C ALA A 400 18.23 -33.28 2.40
N GLY A 401 18.52 -34.59 2.33
CA GLY A 401 18.65 -35.45 3.51
C GLY A 401 17.34 -35.65 4.29
N VAL A 402 16.21 -35.33 3.67
CA VAL A 402 14.88 -35.50 4.26
C VAL A 402 14.43 -36.93 3.98
N SER A 403 14.84 -37.86 4.84
CA SER A 403 14.24 -39.20 4.92
C SER A 403 12.89 -39.07 5.62
N HIS A 404 11.81 -39.39 4.91
CA HIS A 404 10.49 -39.59 5.53
C HIS A 404 10.47 -40.78 6.47
#